data_AF-A0A7V9QIJ9-F1
#
_entry.id   AF-A0A7V9QIJ9-F1
#
_cell.length_a   1.000
_cell.length_b   1.000
_cell.length_c   1.000
_cell.angle_alpha   90.00
_cell.angle_beta   90.00
_cell.angle_gamma   90.00
#
_symmetry.space_group_name_H-M   'P 1'
#
loop_
_entity.id
_entity.type
_entity.pdbx_description
1 polymer ?
#
loop_
_entity_poly.entity_id
_entity_poly.type
_entity_poly.pdbx_seq_one_letter_code
_entity_poly.pdbx_strand_id
1 'polypeptide(L)'
;MMMPIHKRKGFSLIELMIAIVVMAVVLAGTMNFFMGQSRTFRKATTDMVLLQNARFATDLLNEHFRSVGANLSVGQPSVIYADQNTLAFNADYATNVAGDIDAIYYEPKAPTSETQSLLQAQAFTIPNSAPALTYPKADYIGGGGVASPAEAITFWFAPDTETTRADDYVLLRQVNASAPEVVVRNVLADSVYPFFRYMYLKIGAGGVQSIDTVPGASFPRTYETDTVISNDRVRGVIISFQVTNGLSDTAQRTRPVSVIASLPNVGMRQLQTCGAKPLPVAAPVATKVSPGVIKIVWTASPDENGGERDVMRYALTRNASFEPGVWTNVASIPAGGVYDITDSGLATNVTYSYAVAAQDCTPAFSPPVSSGGVMPN
;
A
#
# COMPACT_ATOMS: atom_id res chain seq x y z
N MET A 1 -65.99 70.15 31.47
CA MET A 1 -64.81 69.48 32.06
C MET A 1 -63.70 69.54 31.02
N MET A 2 -62.72 70.42 31.20
CA MET A 2 -61.68 70.73 30.19
C MET A 2 -60.33 70.56 30.88
N MET A 3 -59.52 69.63 30.36
CA MET A 3 -58.30 69.13 31.01
C MET A 3 -57.15 70.16 30.88
N PRO A 4 -56.36 70.44 31.94
CA PRO A 4 -55.29 71.42 31.87
C PRO A 4 -54.11 70.90 31.03
N ILE A 5 -53.81 71.62 29.94
CA ILE A 5 -52.62 71.40 29.12
C ILE A 5 -51.38 71.76 29.96
N HIS A 6 -50.60 70.76 30.33
CA HIS A 6 -49.33 70.96 31.02
C HIS A 6 -48.29 71.54 30.05
N LYS A 7 -47.74 72.73 30.37
CA LYS A 7 -46.56 73.27 29.68
C LYS A 7 -45.37 72.34 29.94
N ARG A 8 -44.97 71.58 28.93
CA ARG A 8 -43.70 70.81 28.96
C ARG A 8 -42.54 71.78 28.75
N LYS A 9 -41.57 71.80 29.66
CA LYS A 9 -40.31 72.53 29.45
C LYS A 9 -39.52 71.83 28.33
N GLY A 10 -39.01 72.60 27.37
CA GLY A 10 -38.13 72.10 26.31
C GLY A 10 -36.72 71.80 26.83
N PHE A 11 -35.92 71.08 26.05
CA PHE A 11 -34.53 70.73 26.39
C PHE A 11 -33.61 71.95 26.36
N SER A 12 -32.70 72.03 27.33
CA SER A 12 -31.63 73.02 27.35
C SER A 12 -30.47 72.60 26.42
N LEU A 13 -29.69 73.59 25.98
CA LEU A 13 -28.53 73.37 25.10
C LEU A 13 -27.47 72.47 25.77
N ILE A 14 -27.32 72.57 27.11
CA ILE A 14 -26.42 71.72 27.89
C ILE A 14 -26.92 70.26 27.96
N GLU A 15 -28.22 70.01 28.10
CA GLU A 15 -28.78 68.65 28.06
C GLU A 15 -28.57 68.00 26.69
N LEU A 16 -28.66 68.77 25.61
CA LEU A 16 -28.44 68.28 24.25
C LEU A 16 -26.96 67.93 24.02
N MET A 17 -26.02 68.73 24.55
CA MET A 17 -24.59 68.41 24.52
C MET A 17 -24.26 67.15 25.33
N ILE A 18 -24.84 67.00 26.53
CA ILE A 18 -24.64 65.81 27.37
C ILE A 18 -25.21 64.57 26.66
N ALA A 19 -26.38 64.68 26.05
CA ALA A 19 -27.00 63.57 25.32
C ALA A 19 -26.14 63.09 24.14
N ILE A 20 -25.55 64.02 23.36
CA ILE A 20 -24.66 63.67 22.25
C ILE A 20 -23.40 62.96 22.76
N VAL A 21 -22.78 63.44 23.84
CA VAL A 21 -21.56 62.83 24.40
C VAL A 21 -21.85 61.42 24.93
N VAL A 22 -22.93 61.25 25.69
CA VAL A 22 -23.34 59.94 26.20
C VAL A 22 -23.64 58.99 25.04
N MET A 23 -24.35 59.46 24.02
CA MET A 23 -24.64 58.66 22.82
C MET A 23 -23.35 58.26 22.08
N ALA A 24 -22.39 59.18 21.94
CA ALA A 24 -21.10 58.89 21.31
C ALA A 24 -20.30 57.83 22.07
N VAL A 25 -20.26 57.89 23.41
CA VAL A 25 -19.58 56.90 24.25
C VAL A 25 -20.25 55.52 24.12
N VAL A 26 -21.58 55.46 24.16
CA VAL A 26 -22.34 54.21 24.00
C VAL A 26 -22.14 53.64 22.59
N LEU A 27 -22.19 54.48 21.55
CA LEU A 27 -21.95 54.05 20.17
C LEU A 27 -20.52 53.53 20.00
N ALA A 28 -19.52 54.20 20.57
CA ALA A 28 -18.13 53.74 20.54
C ALA A 28 -17.97 52.38 21.26
N GLY A 29 -18.60 52.19 22.41
CA GLY A 29 -18.59 50.92 23.14
C GLY A 29 -19.22 49.77 22.36
N THR A 30 -20.40 50.01 21.77
CA THR A 30 -21.11 49.02 20.95
C THR A 30 -20.35 48.68 19.66
N MET A 31 -19.73 49.67 19.00
CA MET A 31 -18.91 49.47 17.81
C MET A 31 -17.68 48.60 18.10
N ASN A 32 -16.97 48.88 19.20
CA ASN A 32 -15.81 48.07 19.61
C ASN A 32 -16.20 46.63 19.95
N PHE A 33 -17.32 46.44 20.63
CA PHE A 33 -17.87 45.13 20.92
C PHE A 33 -18.24 44.36 19.64
N PHE A 34 -18.93 45.01 18.70
CA PHE A 34 -19.30 44.43 17.41
C PHE A 34 -18.07 44.06 16.58
N MET A 35 -17.06 44.93 16.52
CA MET A 35 -15.78 44.64 15.86
C MET A 35 -15.07 43.44 16.51
N GLY A 36 -15.08 43.36 17.84
CA GLY A 36 -14.55 42.21 18.59
C GLY A 36 -15.28 40.92 18.24
N GLN A 37 -16.62 40.93 18.22
CA GLN A 37 -17.42 39.78 17.82
C GLN A 37 -17.15 39.35 16.38
N SER A 38 -17.09 40.29 15.44
CA SER A 38 -16.83 40.00 14.03
C SER A 38 -15.46 39.35 13.82
N ARG A 39 -14.42 39.83 14.52
CA ARG A 39 -13.08 39.23 14.48
C ARG A 39 -13.06 37.81 15.04
N THR A 40 -13.72 37.59 16.19
CA THR A 40 -13.83 36.26 16.80
C THR A 40 -14.59 35.29 15.91
N PHE A 41 -15.69 35.73 15.30
CA PHE A 41 -16.48 34.91 14.38
C PHE A 41 -15.66 34.50 13.15
N ARG A 42 -14.97 35.46 12.51
CA ARG A 42 -14.09 35.17 11.36
C ARG A 42 -13.00 34.16 11.72
N LYS A 43 -12.34 34.34 12.88
CA LYS A 43 -11.34 33.39 13.38
C LYS A 43 -11.95 31.99 13.55
N ALA A 44 -13.12 31.89 14.19
CA ALA A 44 -13.80 30.62 14.39
C ALA A 44 -14.17 29.93 13.07
N THR A 45 -14.63 30.68 12.07
CA THR A 45 -14.91 30.16 10.72
C THR A 45 -13.64 29.63 10.05
N THR A 46 -12.53 30.38 10.11
CA THR A 46 -11.24 29.92 9.56
C THR A 46 -10.76 28.64 10.26
N ASP A 47 -10.79 28.60 11.59
CA ASP A 47 -10.36 27.44 12.36
C ASP A 47 -11.23 26.19 12.07
N MET A 48 -12.52 26.38 11.76
CA MET A 48 -13.44 25.31 11.34
C MET A 48 -13.06 24.75 9.95
N VAL A 49 -12.78 25.61 8.97
CA VAL A 49 -12.37 25.19 7.62
C VAL A 49 -11.06 24.40 7.68
N LEU A 50 -10.08 24.88 8.45
CA LEU A 50 -8.81 24.17 8.65
C LEU A 50 -9.04 22.79 9.27
N LEU A 51 -9.91 22.70 10.27
CA LEU A 51 -10.24 21.41 10.89
C LEU A 51 -10.91 20.44 9.92
N GLN A 52 -11.81 20.94 9.07
CA GLN A 52 -12.49 20.10 8.09
C GLN A 52 -11.50 19.55 7.05
N ASN A 53 -10.61 20.40 6.52
CA ASN A 53 -9.58 19.98 5.58
C ASN A 53 -8.62 18.95 6.20
N ALA A 54 -8.19 19.19 7.45
CA ALA A 54 -7.36 18.25 8.18
C ALA A 54 -8.05 16.89 8.35
N ARG A 55 -9.32 16.88 8.77
CA ARG A 55 -10.09 15.64 8.97
C ARG A 55 -10.27 14.86 7.69
N PHE A 56 -10.67 15.53 6.61
CA PHE A 56 -10.84 14.88 5.32
C PHE A 56 -9.55 14.17 4.87
N ALA A 57 -8.41 14.86 4.95
CA ALA A 57 -7.12 14.28 4.58
C ALA A 57 -6.74 13.09 5.49
N THR A 58 -6.93 13.21 6.81
CA THR A 58 -6.58 12.12 7.75
C THR A 58 -7.49 10.92 7.61
N ASP A 59 -8.78 11.12 7.37
CA ASP A 59 -9.75 10.03 7.25
C ASP A 59 -9.48 9.24 5.98
N LEU A 60 -9.27 9.93 4.84
CA LEU A 60 -8.93 9.29 3.57
C LEU A 60 -7.59 8.53 3.65
N LEU A 61 -6.55 9.13 4.23
CA LEU A 61 -5.26 8.46 4.40
C LEU A 61 -5.38 7.23 5.31
N ASN A 62 -6.10 7.33 6.44
CA ASN A 62 -6.28 6.18 7.33
C ASN A 62 -7.06 5.06 6.66
N GLU A 63 -8.10 5.39 5.90
CA GLU A 63 -8.91 4.42 5.17
C GLU A 63 -8.06 3.62 4.18
N HIS A 64 -7.34 4.31 3.29
CA HIS A 64 -6.46 3.69 2.32
C HIS A 64 -5.27 2.98 2.96
N PHE A 65 -4.66 3.53 4.02
CA PHE A 65 -3.51 2.88 4.64
C PHE A 65 -3.91 1.59 5.37
N ARG A 66 -5.15 1.51 5.86
CA ARG A 66 -5.67 0.25 6.41
C ARG A 66 -5.95 -0.81 5.36
N SER A 67 -6.08 -0.44 4.07
CA SER A 67 -6.23 -1.39 2.96
C SER A 67 -4.91 -1.99 2.48
N VAL A 68 -3.77 -1.37 2.80
CA VAL A 68 -2.44 -1.79 2.34
C VAL A 68 -2.24 -3.29 2.54
N GLY A 69 -2.03 -4.02 1.44
CA GLY A 69 -1.83 -5.46 1.42
C GLY A 69 -3.09 -6.31 1.41
N ALA A 70 -4.27 -5.74 1.17
CA ALA A 70 -5.51 -6.48 0.99
C ALA A 70 -5.52 -7.26 -0.34
N ASN A 71 -5.96 -8.52 -0.29
CA ASN A 71 -6.23 -9.41 -1.43
C ASN A 71 -5.14 -9.44 -2.53
N LEU A 72 -3.87 -9.48 -2.12
CA LEU A 72 -2.75 -9.51 -3.06
C LEU A 72 -2.60 -10.89 -3.70
N SER A 73 -2.26 -10.92 -4.99
CA SER A 73 -1.83 -12.17 -5.64
C SER A 73 -0.40 -12.55 -5.22
N VAL A 74 -0.06 -13.84 -5.39
CA VAL A 74 1.24 -14.36 -4.95
C VAL A 74 2.40 -13.60 -5.59
N GLY A 75 3.36 -13.21 -4.76
CA GLY A 75 4.54 -12.45 -5.18
C GLY A 75 4.30 -10.94 -5.33
N GLN A 76 3.07 -10.45 -5.27
CA GLN A 76 2.80 -9.02 -5.27
C GLN A 76 3.18 -8.39 -3.92
N PRO A 77 3.98 -7.31 -3.90
CA PRO A 77 4.43 -6.69 -2.66
C PRO A 77 3.31 -5.86 -2.03
N SER A 78 3.16 -5.92 -0.69
CA SER A 78 2.19 -5.06 0.02
C SER A 78 2.54 -3.58 -0.08
N VAL A 79 3.81 -3.24 0.17
CA VAL A 79 4.35 -1.88 0.02
C VAL A 79 5.33 -1.90 -1.14
N ILE A 80 5.20 -0.95 -2.06
CA ILE A 80 6.02 -0.84 -3.28
C ILE A 80 7.20 0.11 -3.04
N TYR A 81 6.91 1.31 -2.55
CA TYR A 81 7.87 2.38 -2.36
C TYR A 81 7.55 3.16 -1.09
N ALA A 82 8.56 3.45 -0.28
CA ALA A 82 8.43 4.25 0.92
C ALA A 82 9.55 5.29 0.99
N ASP A 83 9.15 6.54 1.12
CA ASP A 83 10.04 7.69 1.28
C ASP A 83 9.38 8.74 2.19
N GLN A 84 10.11 9.80 2.53
CA GLN A 84 9.64 10.85 3.43
C GLN A 84 8.44 11.63 2.87
N ASN A 85 8.25 11.65 1.55
CA ASN A 85 7.20 12.42 0.87
C ASN A 85 6.24 11.57 0.03
N THR A 86 6.53 10.28 -0.16
CA THR A 86 5.81 9.41 -1.09
C THR A 86 5.66 8.03 -0.48
N LEU A 87 4.45 7.47 -0.56
CA LEU A 87 4.16 6.09 -0.21
C LEU A 87 3.35 5.45 -1.34
N ALA A 88 3.87 4.36 -1.91
CA ALA A 88 3.16 3.53 -2.88
C ALA A 88 3.00 2.12 -2.34
N PHE A 89 1.83 1.52 -2.55
CA PHE A 89 1.47 0.21 -2.04
C PHE A 89 0.42 -0.47 -2.93
N ASN A 90 0.22 -1.77 -2.75
CA ASN A 90 -0.88 -2.48 -3.39
C ASN A 90 -2.00 -2.74 -2.38
N ALA A 91 -3.24 -2.66 -2.85
CA ALA A 91 -4.42 -3.08 -2.13
C ALA A 91 -5.57 -3.29 -3.11
N ASP A 92 -6.38 -4.30 -2.87
CA ASP A 92 -7.72 -4.42 -3.45
C ASP A 92 -8.67 -3.47 -2.70
N TYR A 93 -8.62 -2.19 -3.06
CA TYR A 93 -9.41 -1.16 -2.38
C TYR A 93 -10.77 -1.01 -3.03
N ALA A 94 -10.85 -1.01 -4.36
CA ALA A 94 -12.12 -0.87 -5.08
C ALA A 94 -12.29 -1.91 -6.20
N THR A 95 -13.53 -2.40 -6.33
CA THR A 95 -13.94 -3.31 -7.41
C THR A 95 -15.08 -2.72 -8.22
N ASN A 96 -15.08 -2.96 -9.53
CA ASN A 96 -16.23 -2.67 -10.40
C ASN A 96 -17.13 -3.89 -10.63
N VAL A 97 -16.84 -5.01 -9.98
CA VAL A 97 -17.58 -6.27 -10.09
C VAL A 97 -18.62 -6.36 -8.97
N ALA A 98 -19.89 -6.48 -9.34
CA ALA A 98 -20.96 -6.59 -8.35
C ALA A 98 -20.85 -7.90 -7.55
N GLY A 99 -20.92 -7.80 -6.22
CA GLY A 99 -20.90 -8.96 -5.32
C GLY A 99 -19.51 -9.54 -5.03
N ASP A 100 -18.45 -8.84 -5.46
CA ASP A 100 -17.10 -9.09 -4.98
C ASP A 100 -17.03 -8.76 -3.48
N ILE A 101 -16.62 -9.75 -2.69
CA ILE A 101 -16.60 -9.69 -1.23
C ILE A 101 -15.21 -9.38 -0.66
N ASP A 102 -14.18 -9.41 -1.51
CA ASP A 102 -12.79 -9.27 -1.09
C ASP A 102 -12.33 -7.81 -1.15
N ALA A 103 -12.81 -7.06 -2.14
CA ALA A 103 -12.59 -5.63 -2.24
C ALA A 103 -13.28 -4.84 -1.12
N ILE A 104 -12.68 -3.70 -0.74
CA ILE A 104 -13.23 -2.89 0.35
C ILE A 104 -14.46 -2.10 -0.10
N TYR A 105 -14.44 -1.56 -1.33
CA TYR A 105 -15.50 -0.73 -1.89
C TYR A 105 -15.96 -1.22 -3.25
N TYR A 106 -17.27 -1.13 -3.49
CA TYR A 106 -17.86 -1.39 -4.81
C TYR A 106 -18.09 -0.09 -5.57
N GLU A 107 -17.31 0.11 -6.63
CA GLU A 107 -17.33 1.29 -7.50
C GLU A 107 -17.74 0.88 -8.93
N PRO A 108 -19.04 0.81 -9.26
CA PRO A 108 -19.53 0.26 -10.53
C PRO A 108 -19.08 1.02 -11.79
N LYS A 109 -18.55 2.23 -11.62
CA LYS A 109 -18.08 3.09 -12.71
C LYS A 109 -16.56 3.17 -12.81
N ALA A 110 -15.84 2.53 -11.89
CA ALA A 110 -14.39 2.50 -11.94
C ALA A 110 -13.93 1.67 -13.16
N PRO A 111 -12.98 2.18 -13.97
CA PRO A 111 -12.42 1.41 -15.07
C PRO A 111 -11.56 0.26 -14.52
N THR A 112 -11.47 -0.85 -15.26
CA THR A 112 -10.66 -2.01 -14.86
C THR A 112 -9.18 -1.65 -14.61
N SER A 113 -8.67 -0.62 -15.30
CA SER A 113 -7.30 -0.10 -15.08
C SER A 113 -7.10 0.57 -13.72
N GLU A 114 -8.15 0.78 -12.93
CA GLU A 114 -8.10 1.34 -11.58
C GLU A 114 -8.53 0.35 -10.47
N THR A 115 -9.07 -0.82 -10.85
CA THR A 115 -9.58 -1.83 -9.90
C THR A 115 -8.82 -3.15 -9.99
N GLN A 116 -7.70 -3.16 -10.69
CA GLN A 116 -6.84 -4.33 -10.89
C GLN A 116 -5.39 -3.87 -10.99
N SER A 117 -4.45 -4.75 -10.71
CA SER A 117 -3.04 -4.56 -10.99
C SER A 117 -2.82 -4.40 -12.50
N LEU A 118 -1.94 -3.48 -12.89
CA LEU A 118 -1.50 -3.37 -14.27
C LEU A 118 -0.62 -4.57 -14.67
N LEU A 119 -0.58 -4.89 -15.95
CA LEU A 119 0.42 -5.83 -16.47
C LEU A 119 1.79 -5.15 -16.54
N GLN A 120 2.87 -5.94 -16.54
CA GLN A 120 4.24 -5.44 -16.67
C GLN A 120 4.42 -4.59 -17.94
N ALA A 121 3.75 -4.94 -19.03
CA ALA A 121 3.76 -4.17 -20.28
C ALA A 121 3.13 -2.76 -20.15
N GLN A 122 2.32 -2.54 -19.12
CA GLN A 122 1.62 -1.29 -18.82
C GLN A 122 2.29 -0.55 -17.64
N ALA A 123 3.49 -0.97 -17.23
CA ALA A 123 4.16 -0.40 -16.09
C ALA A 123 4.36 1.11 -16.21
N PHE A 124 4.18 1.81 -15.10
CA PHE A 124 4.30 3.25 -14.98
C PHE A 124 5.37 3.62 -13.96
N THR A 125 5.79 4.88 -13.95
CA THR A 125 6.73 5.37 -12.93
C THR A 125 5.95 5.84 -11.71
N ILE A 126 6.30 5.31 -10.53
CA ILE A 126 5.73 5.77 -9.27
C ILE A 126 5.99 7.28 -9.13
N PRO A 127 4.94 8.12 -8.97
CA PRO A 127 5.11 9.57 -8.84
C PRO A 127 6.05 9.93 -7.71
N ASN A 128 6.88 10.95 -7.95
CA ASN A 128 7.77 11.50 -6.93
C ASN A 128 8.69 10.44 -6.27
N SER A 129 9.02 9.38 -7.01
CA SER A 129 10.03 8.38 -6.60
C SER A 129 11.42 8.82 -7.03
N ALA A 130 12.39 8.69 -6.13
CA ALA A 130 13.79 9.01 -6.37
C ALA A 130 14.66 7.96 -5.67
N PRO A 131 15.37 7.06 -6.37
CA PRO A 131 15.42 6.95 -7.83
C PRO A 131 14.06 6.60 -8.43
N ALA A 132 13.87 6.95 -9.70
CA ALA A 132 12.63 6.66 -10.42
C ALA A 132 12.36 5.14 -10.41
N LEU A 133 11.21 4.76 -9.87
CA LEU A 133 10.81 3.36 -9.75
C LEU A 133 9.68 3.06 -10.75
N THR A 134 9.89 2.06 -11.60
CA THR A 134 8.89 1.56 -12.54
C THR A 134 8.17 0.35 -11.95
N TYR A 135 6.84 0.35 -11.96
CA TYR A 135 6.00 -0.70 -11.41
C TYR A 135 4.77 -0.96 -12.31
N PRO A 136 4.30 -2.22 -12.47
CA PRO A 136 4.85 -3.44 -11.89
C PRO A 136 6.04 -4.04 -12.68
N LYS A 137 6.81 -4.91 -12.03
CA LYS A 137 7.97 -5.60 -12.64
C LYS A 137 7.67 -7.01 -13.15
N ALA A 138 6.47 -7.51 -12.89
CA ALA A 138 5.97 -8.80 -13.33
C ALA A 138 4.46 -8.72 -13.45
N ASP A 139 3.87 -9.65 -14.19
CA ASP A 139 2.42 -9.81 -14.21
C ASP A 139 1.99 -10.50 -12.91
N TYR A 140 1.33 -9.75 -12.03
CA TYR A 140 0.71 -10.32 -10.83
C TYR A 140 -0.66 -10.86 -11.22
N ILE A 141 -0.76 -12.19 -11.29
CA ILE A 141 -1.93 -12.87 -11.82
C ILE A 141 -2.61 -13.66 -10.70
N GLY A 142 -3.92 -13.46 -10.54
CA GLY A 142 -4.77 -14.22 -9.63
C GLY A 142 -5.31 -15.51 -10.25
N GLY A 143 -6.27 -16.13 -9.56
CA GLY A 143 -6.96 -17.33 -10.05
C GLY A 143 -7.59 -17.11 -11.43
N GLY A 144 -7.53 -18.13 -12.31
CA GLY A 144 -8.14 -18.07 -13.64
C GLY A 144 -7.38 -17.23 -14.68
N GLY A 145 -6.17 -16.75 -14.36
CA GLY A 145 -5.33 -16.03 -15.32
C GLY A 145 -5.64 -14.54 -15.46
N VAL A 146 -6.43 -13.97 -14.55
CA VAL A 146 -6.80 -12.56 -14.51
C VAL A 146 -5.75 -11.78 -13.71
N ALA A 147 -5.49 -10.52 -14.10
CA ALA A 147 -4.65 -9.64 -13.30
C ALA A 147 -5.15 -9.58 -11.84
N SER A 148 -4.21 -9.44 -10.92
CA SER A 148 -4.52 -9.33 -9.50
C SER A 148 -5.57 -8.26 -9.27
N PRO A 149 -6.56 -8.47 -8.38
CA PRO A 149 -7.52 -7.43 -8.04
C PRO A 149 -6.87 -6.24 -7.32
N ALA A 150 -5.66 -6.39 -6.78
CA ALA A 150 -5.00 -5.32 -6.04
C ALA A 150 -4.31 -4.29 -6.96
N GLU A 151 -4.88 -3.08 -7.02
CA GLU A 151 -4.30 -1.90 -7.66
C GLU A 151 -3.11 -1.30 -6.87
N ALA A 152 -2.24 -0.58 -7.59
CA ALA A 152 -1.16 0.21 -7.00
C ALA A 152 -1.68 1.61 -6.62
N ILE A 153 -1.70 1.95 -5.34
CA ILE A 153 -2.14 3.26 -4.85
C ILE A 153 -0.92 4.03 -4.36
N THR A 154 -0.74 5.26 -4.87
CA THR A 154 0.36 6.15 -4.47
C THR A 154 -0.19 7.43 -3.86
N PHE A 155 0.30 7.78 -2.67
CA PHE A 155 0.13 9.09 -2.05
C PHE A 155 1.46 9.82 -2.00
N TRP A 156 1.47 11.10 -2.37
CA TRP A 156 2.68 11.92 -2.22
C TRP A 156 2.37 13.39 -1.98
N PHE A 157 3.28 14.04 -1.25
CA PHE A 157 3.31 15.49 -1.12
C PHE A 157 4.23 16.07 -2.20
N ALA A 158 3.69 16.98 -3.01
CA ALA A 158 4.44 17.74 -4.00
C ALA A 158 4.31 19.24 -3.70
N PRO A 159 5.30 20.07 -4.06
CA PRO A 159 5.14 21.53 -4.02
C PRO A 159 3.89 21.95 -4.79
N ASP A 160 3.04 22.77 -4.17
CA ASP A 160 1.83 23.28 -4.81
C ASP A 160 2.18 24.48 -5.69
N THR A 161 2.00 24.32 -7.00
CA THR A 161 2.30 25.37 -7.99
C THR A 161 1.10 26.23 -8.34
N GLU A 162 -0.08 25.93 -7.79
CA GLU A 162 -1.29 26.72 -7.98
C GLU A 162 -1.48 27.79 -6.89
N THR A 163 -0.68 27.75 -5.83
CA THR A 163 -0.68 28.78 -4.79
C THR A 163 0.47 29.76 -5.01
N THR A 164 0.30 30.97 -4.46
CA THR A 164 1.35 32.01 -4.52
C THR A 164 2.48 31.74 -3.52
N ARG A 165 2.38 30.69 -2.71
CA ARG A 165 3.33 30.34 -1.66
C ARG A 165 4.33 29.31 -2.19
N ALA A 166 5.62 29.56 -1.97
CA ALA A 166 6.69 28.66 -2.42
C ALA A 166 6.96 27.49 -1.48
N ASP A 167 6.43 27.54 -0.25
CA ASP A 167 6.61 26.53 0.81
C ASP A 167 5.36 25.67 1.02
N ASP A 168 4.40 25.78 0.11
CA ASP A 168 3.13 25.09 0.17
C ASP A 168 3.18 23.78 -0.62
N TYR A 169 2.42 22.81 -0.16
CA TYR A 169 2.36 21.47 -0.69
C TYR A 169 0.92 21.06 -0.97
N VAL A 170 0.78 20.15 -1.91
CA VAL A 170 -0.45 19.44 -2.23
C VAL A 170 -0.23 17.96 -1.95
N LEU A 171 -1.19 17.35 -1.26
CA LEU A 171 -1.27 15.90 -1.15
C LEU A 171 -2.03 15.38 -2.37
N LEU A 172 -1.35 14.54 -3.14
CA LEU A 172 -1.90 13.89 -4.33
C LEU A 172 -2.08 12.40 -4.06
N ARG A 173 -3.07 11.82 -4.74
CA ARG A 173 -3.36 10.40 -4.81
C ARG A 173 -3.35 9.97 -6.28
N GLN A 174 -2.82 8.79 -6.56
CA GLN A 174 -2.93 8.16 -7.88
C GLN A 174 -3.23 6.68 -7.70
N VAL A 175 -4.11 6.15 -8.56
CA VAL A 175 -4.35 4.71 -8.68
C VAL A 175 -3.78 4.24 -10.00
N ASN A 176 -2.87 3.27 -9.95
CA ASN A 176 -2.14 2.78 -11.10
C ASN A 176 -1.57 3.96 -11.93
N ALA A 177 -1.80 3.96 -13.23
CA ALA A 177 -1.37 5.02 -14.15
C ALA A 177 -2.45 6.08 -14.41
N SER A 178 -3.50 6.17 -13.58
CA SER A 178 -4.58 7.15 -13.76
C SER A 178 -4.10 8.59 -13.54
N ALA A 179 -4.94 9.57 -13.85
CA ALA A 179 -4.60 10.96 -13.59
C ALA A 179 -4.52 11.21 -12.06
N PRO A 180 -3.47 11.89 -11.55
CA PRO A 180 -3.39 12.25 -10.14
C PRO A 180 -4.58 13.10 -9.67
N GLU A 181 -5.10 12.77 -8.50
CA GLU A 181 -6.19 13.45 -7.82
C GLU A 181 -5.67 14.27 -6.65
N VAL A 182 -6.19 15.49 -6.50
CA VAL A 182 -5.87 16.36 -5.36
C VAL A 182 -6.69 15.92 -4.15
N VAL A 183 -6.01 15.53 -3.07
CA VAL A 183 -6.63 15.19 -1.79
C VAL A 183 -6.80 16.43 -0.93
N VAL A 184 -5.71 17.19 -0.73
CA VAL A 184 -5.73 18.42 0.07
C VAL A 184 -4.64 19.39 -0.41
N ARG A 185 -4.97 20.68 -0.40
CA ARG A 185 -4.07 21.80 -0.67
C ARG A 185 -3.87 22.65 0.57
N ASN A 186 -2.98 23.65 0.50
CA ASN A 186 -2.61 24.50 1.62
C ASN A 186 -2.00 23.65 2.75
N VAL A 187 -1.01 22.83 2.39
CA VAL A 187 -0.27 21.96 3.31
C VAL A 187 1.13 22.50 3.48
N LEU A 188 1.57 22.68 4.72
CA LEU A 188 2.95 23.01 5.04
C LEU A 188 3.64 21.79 5.64
N ALA A 189 4.92 21.65 5.36
CA ALA A 189 5.77 20.68 6.03
C ALA A 189 5.80 20.94 7.54
N ASP A 190 5.88 19.86 8.33
CA ASP A 190 6.17 19.98 9.75
C ASP A 190 7.64 20.38 9.95
N SER A 191 7.92 21.21 10.97
CA SER A 191 9.28 21.73 11.21
C SER A 191 10.21 20.71 11.86
N VAL A 192 9.68 19.61 12.39
CA VAL A 192 10.40 18.60 13.17
C VAL A 192 10.44 17.26 12.44
N TYR A 193 9.35 16.88 11.78
CA TYR A 193 9.19 15.58 11.16
C TYR A 193 8.89 15.66 9.67
N PRO A 194 9.38 14.70 8.86
CA PRO A 194 8.95 14.58 7.47
C PRO A 194 7.46 14.17 7.38
N PHE A 195 6.88 14.29 6.19
CA PHE A 195 5.48 13.97 5.94
C PHE A 195 5.12 12.53 6.30
N PHE A 196 5.95 11.58 5.87
CA PHE A 196 5.80 10.16 6.21
C PHE A 196 6.99 9.66 7.04
N ARG A 197 6.66 8.91 8.08
CA ARG A 197 7.57 8.04 8.81
C ARG A 197 6.93 6.67 8.98
N TYR A 198 7.75 5.65 9.19
CA TYR A 198 7.27 4.28 9.14
C TYR A 198 7.60 3.54 10.42
N MET A 199 6.63 2.79 10.93
CA MET A 199 6.79 1.84 12.02
C MET A 199 6.95 0.45 11.42
N TYR A 200 7.89 -0.33 11.94
CA TYR A 200 8.17 -1.67 11.45
C TYR A 200 8.35 -2.66 12.59
N LEU A 201 8.07 -3.94 12.29
CA LEU A 201 8.36 -5.06 13.14
C LEU A 201 9.86 -5.36 13.10
N LYS A 202 10.55 -5.04 14.18
CA LYS A 202 11.95 -5.38 14.41
C LYS A 202 12.03 -6.77 15.02
N ILE A 203 12.91 -7.60 14.46
CA ILE A 203 13.22 -8.92 15.00
C ILE A 203 14.65 -8.86 15.54
N GLY A 204 14.77 -8.88 16.87
CA GLY A 204 16.04 -8.89 17.59
C GLY A 204 16.71 -10.27 17.66
N ALA A 205 17.87 -10.33 18.29
CA ALA A 205 18.55 -11.58 18.58
C ALA A 205 17.64 -12.53 19.39
N GLY A 206 17.64 -13.82 19.03
CA GLY A 206 16.77 -14.82 19.67
C GLY A 206 15.29 -14.75 19.25
N GLY A 207 14.94 -13.95 18.23
CA GLY A 207 13.58 -13.90 17.68
C GLY A 207 12.61 -12.98 18.43
N VAL A 208 13.09 -12.18 19.38
CA VAL A 208 12.28 -11.19 20.10
C VAL A 208 11.73 -10.16 19.12
N GLN A 209 10.42 -9.97 19.12
CA GLN A 209 9.74 -9.03 18.25
C GLN A 209 9.38 -7.75 18.99
N SER A 210 9.66 -6.59 18.38
CA SER A 210 9.24 -5.28 18.88
C SER A 210 8.85 -4.36 17.74
N ILE A 211 8.12 -3.28 18.04
CA ILE A 211 7.84 -2.23 17.08
C ILE A 211 8.89 -1.13 17.24
N ASP A 212 9.48 -0.71 16.12
CA ASP A 212 10.49 0.34 16.06
C ASP A 212 10.17 1.27 14.87
N THR A 213 10.83 2.42 14.79
CA THR A 213 10.69 3.37 13.68
C THR A 213 11.83 3.22 12.69
N VAL A 214 11.52 3.26 11.39
CA VAL A 214 12.53 3.25 10.33
C VAL A 214 13.28 4.59 10.35
N PRO A 215 14.62 4.61 10.45
CA PRO A 215 15.39 5.85 10.45
C PRO A 215 15.21 6.65 9.15
N GLY A 216 14.94 7.94 9.26
CA GLY A 216 14.67 8.81 8.11
C GLY A 216 15.80 8.85 7.07
N ALA A 217 17.05 8.75 7.52
CA ALA A 217 18.24 8.72 6.65
C ALA A 217 18.36 7.45 5.79
N SER A 218 17.50 6.46 6.01
CA SER A 218 17.49 5.23 5.23
C SER A 218 16.45 5.20 4.12
N PHE A 219 15.72 6.30 3.92
CA PHE A 219 14.86 6.49 2.76
C PHE A 219 15.64 7.06 1.58
N PRO A 220 15.24 6.74 0.34
CA PRO A 220 14.08 5.93 -0.07
C PRO A 220 14.27 4.42 0.20
N ARG A 221 13.18 3.67 0.33
CA ARG A 221 13.17 2.20 0.40
C ARG A 221 12.20 1.63 -0.63
N THR A 222 12.59 0.52 -1.26
CA THR A 222 11.78 -0.15 -2.29
C THR A 222 11.59 -1.62 -1.95
N TYR A 223 10.53 -2.24 -2.46
CA TYR A 223 10.30 -3.67 -2.28
C TYR A 223 11.39 -4.56 -2.91
N GLU A 224 12.14 -4.04 -3.90
CA GLU A 224 13.19 -4.79 -4.58
C GLU A 224 14.47 -4.89 -3.73
N THR A 225 14.81 -3.82 -3.01
CA THR A 225 16.11 -3.69 -2.32
C THR A 225 16.01 -3.77 -0.81
N ASP A 226 14.82 -3.60 -0.24
CA ASP A 226 14.64 -3.42 1.19
C ASP A 226 13.97 -4.61 1.88
N THR A 227 14.68 -5.19 2.85
CA THR A 227 14.19 -6.35 3.61
C THR A 227 13.08 -6.05 4.60
N VAL A 228 12.85 -4.79 4.98
CA VAL A 228 11.70 -4.41 5.82
C VAL A 228 10.43 -4.42 4.97
N ILE A 229 10.53 -3.90 3.75
CA ILE A 229 9.41 -3.87 2.80
C ILE A 229 9.15 -5.28 2.24
N SER A 230 10.17 -5.94 1.69
CA SER A 230 10.01 -7.23 0.99
C SER A 230 9.60 -8.39 1.90
N ASN A 231 9.91 -8.32 3.20
CA ASN A 231 9.44 -9.29 4.20
C ASN A 231 8.16 -8.83 4.91
N ASP A 232 7.43 -7.86 4.36
CA ASP A 232 6.15 -7.39 4.87
C ASP A 232 6.21 -7.01 6.37
N ARG A 233 7.25 -6.26 6.79
CA ARG A 233 7.48 -5.88 8.20
C ARG A 233 6.99 -4.49 8.55
N VAL A 234 6.51 -3.70 7.59
CA VAL A 234 5.89 -2.40 7.90
C VAL A 234 4.58 -2.63 8.66
N ARG A 235 4.33 -1.86 9.72
CA ARG A 235 3.16 -2.03 10.61
C ARG A 235 2.32 -0.78 10.74
N GLY A 236 2.89 0.38 10.42
CA GLY A 236 2.18 1.64 10.50
C GLY A 236 2.92 2.76 9.77
N VAL A 237 2.16 3.79 9.43
CA VAL A 237 2.66 5.03 8.86
C VAL A 237 2.26 6.15 9.80
N ILE A 238 3.24 6.96 10.19
CA ILE A 238 3.05 8.18 10.96
C ILE A 238 3.05 9.32 9.94
N ILE A 239 1.94 10.03 9.87
CA ILE A 239 1.72 11.13 8.93
C ILE A 239 1.77 12.44 9.71
N SER A 240 2.61 13.39 9.29
CA SER A 240 2.78 14.68 9.96
C SER A 240 2.82 15.84 8.96
N PHE A 241 1.93 16.82 9.12
CA PHE A 241 1.94 18.06 8.33
C PHE A 241 1.16 19.16 9.04
N GLN A 242 1.12 20.36 8.47
CA GLN A 242 0.22 21.42 8.91
C GLN A 242 -0.74 21.81 7.79
N VAL A 243 -2.01 21.99 8.10
CA VAL A 243 -2.94 22.67 7.17
C VAL A 243 -2.89 24.18 7.43
N THR A 244 -2.97 24.98 6.37
CA THR A 244 -2.97 26.44 6.48
C THR A 244 -4.14 27.09 5.76
N ASN A 245 -4.44 28.35 6.11
CA ASN A 245 -5.49 29.15 5.48
C ASN A 245 -5.04 29.81 4.17
N GLY A 246 -3.89 29.39 3.61
CA GLY A 246 -3.31 29.90 2.37
C GLY A 246 -2.68 31.30 2.49
N LEU A 247 -2.73 31.93 3.68
CA LEU A 247 -2.18 33.27 3.91
C LEU A 247 -0.78 33.20 4.54
N SER A 248 0.01 34.24 4.35
CA SER A 248 1.38 34.37 4.90
C SER A 248 1.46 35.38 6.05
N ASP A 249 2.62 35.41 6.71
CA ASP A 249 2.98 36.36 7.77
C ASP A 249 1.96 36.39 8.93
N THR A 250 1.58 37.59 9.39
CA THR A 250 0.68 37.78 10.54
C THR A 250 -0.75 37.27 10.31
N ALA A 251 -1.14 37.08 9.05
CA ALA A 251 -2.44 36.54 8.65
C ALA A 251 -2.46 35.01 8.56
N GLN A 252 -1.28 34.36 8.61
CA GLN A 252 -1.16 32.92 8.56
C GLN A 252 -1.82 32.27 9.77
N ARG A 253 -2.64 31.26 9.50
CA ARG A 253 -3.16 30.34 10.50
C ARG A 253 -2.78 28.94 10.06
N THR A 254 -2.27 28.15 11.00
CA THR A 254 -1.91 26.77 10.75
C THR A 254 -2.54 25.87 11.79
N ARG A 255 -2.72 24.60 11.43
CA ARG A 255 -3.12 23.56 12.36
C ARG A 255 -2.28 22.31 12.11
N PRO A 256 -1.52 21.84 13.11
CA PRO A 256 -0.75 20.63 12.96
C PRO A 256 -1.68 19.43 12.89
N VAL A 257 -1.29 18.47 12.06
CA VAL A 257 -1.89 17.16 11.86
C VAL A 257 -0.79 16.14 12.15
N SER A 258 -1.04 15.24 13.09
CA SER A 258 -0.19 14.08 13.30
C SER A 258 -1.04 12.88 13.64
N VAL A 259 -1.00 11.85 12.80
CA VAL A 259 -1.80 10.64 12.95
C VAL A 259 -0.96 9.41 12.66
N ILE A 260 -1.34 8.29 13.26
CA ILE A 260 -0.74 6.98 13.00
C ILE A 260 -1.80 6.12 12.34
N ALA A 261 -1.55 5.72 11.10
CA ALA A 261 -2.34 4.72 10.41
C ALA A 261 -1.69 3.35 10.60
N SER A 262 -2.46 2.37 11.07
CA SER A 262 -1.99 0.98 11.12
C SER A 262 -2.13 0.31 9.75
N LEU A 263 -1.23 -0.61 9.45
CA LEU A 263 -1.24 -1.42 8.23
C LEU A 263 -1.57 -2.89 8.60
N PRO A 264 -2.85 -3.22 8.88
CA PRO A 264 -3.20 -4.52 9.45
C PRO A 264 -2.99 -5.69 8.47
N ASN A 265 -3.11 -5.46 7.15
CA ASN A 265 -2.99 -6.55 6.17
C ASN A 265 -1.53 -6.81 5.74
N VAL A 266 -0.59 -5.91 6.10
CA VAL A 266 0.82 -6.11 5.79
C VAL A 266 1.38 -7.27 6.60
N GLY A 267 1.79 -8.32 5.90
CA GLY A 267 2.30 -9.56 6.48
C GLY A 267 1.21 -10.60 6.72
N MET A 268 -0.05 -10.27 6.47
CA MET A 268 -1.14 -11.24 6.29
C MET A 268 -1.12 -11.69 4.83
N ARG A 269 -0.13 -12.49 4.45
CA ARG A 269 -0.17 -13.12 3.12
C ARG A 269 -1.41 -14.01 3.10
N GLN A 270 -2.37 -13.70 2.24
CA GLN A 270 -3.34 -14.70 1.85
C GLN A 270 -2.53 -15.86 1.27
N LEU A 271 -2.48 -16.95 2.02
CA LEU A 271 -2.14 -18.22 1.43
C LEU A 271 -3.19 -18.41 0.35
N GLN A 272 -2.74 -18.35 -0.91
CA GLN A 272 -3.52 -18.73 -2.09
C GLN A 272 -4.38 -19.92 -1.65
N THR A 273 -5.70 -19.82 -1.76
CA THR A 273 -6.57 -20.96 -1.44
C THR A 273 -6.12 -22.09 -2.34
N CYS A 274 -5.37 -23.02 -1.75
CA CYS A 274 -4.84 -24.15 -2.46
C CYS A 274 -6.03 -24.97 -2.91
N GLY A 275 -6.07 -25.24 -4.20
CA GLY A 275 -7.20 -25.89 -4.83
C GLY A 275 -7.16 -27.40 -4.65
N ALA A 276 -7.49 -28.10 -5.70
CA ALA A 276 -7.31 -29.54 -5.75
C ALA A 276 -5.83 -29.91 -5.79
N LYS A 277 -5.54 -31.17 -5.48
CA LYS A 277 -4.20 -31.74 -5.62
C LYS A 277 -3.67 -31.52 -7.05
N PRO A 278 -2.42 -31.05 -7.22
CA PRO A 278 -1.88 -30.72 -8.54
C PRO A 278 -1.93 -31.88 -9.53
N LEU A 279 -2.08 -31.53 -10.79
CA LEU A 279 -1.88 -32.41 -11.92
C LEU A 279 -0.41 -32.84 -12.02
N PRO A 280 -0.16 -34.11 -12.39
CA PRO A 280 1.18 -34.62 -12.55
C PRO A 280 1.91 -33.94 -13.72
N VAL A 281 3.25 -33.89 -13.62
CA VAL A 281 4.12 -33.52 -14.74
C VAL A 281 4.11 -34.60 -15.83
N ALA A 282 4.61 -34.26 -17.02
CA ALA A 282 5.01 -35.28 -17.99
C ALA A 282 6.17 -36.12 -17.44
N ALA A 283 6.34 -37.34 -17.96
CA ALA A 283 7.39 -38.23 -17.49
C ALA A 283 8.78 -37.57 -17.61
N PRO A 284 9.56 -37.53 -16.51
CA PRO A 284 10.88 -36.92 -16.54
C PRO A 284 11.81 -37.71 -17.46
N VAL A 285 12.67 -37.00 -18.17
CA VAL A 285 13.68 -37.57 -19.05
C VAL A 285 15.01 -37.63 -18.29
N ALA A 286 15.49 -38.84 -18.04
CA ALA A 286 16.77 -39.08 -17.40
C ALA A 286 17.81 -39.53 -18.45
N THR A 287 18.95 -38.84 -18.51
CA THR A 287 20.01 -39.08 -19.50
C THR A 287 21.37 -39.16 -18.83
N LYS A 288 22.18 -40.13 -19.24
CA LYS A 288 23.58 -40.22 -18.81
C LYS A 288 24.35 -39.02 -19.37
N VAL A 289 25.11 -38.34 -18.51
CA VAL A 289 26.05 -37.29 -18.92
C VAL A 289 27.49 -37.81 -18.94
N SER A 290 27.89 -38.49 -17.87
CA SER A 290 29.21 -39.11 -17.71
C SER A 290 29.10 -40.29 -16.73
N PRO A 291 30.14 -41.14 -16.59
CA PRO A 291 30.09 -42.23 -15.62
C PRO A 291 29.74 -41.73 -14.21
N GLY A 292 28.70 -42.30 -13.60
CA GLY A 292 28.20 -41.92 -12.28
C GLY A 292 27.38 -40.63 -12.23
N VAL A 293 27.01 -40.05 -13.38
CA VAL A 293 26.28 -38.77 -13.47
C VAL A 293 25.10 -38.84 -14.44
N ILE A 294 23.91 -38.50 -13.96
CA ILE A 294 22.66 -38.46 -14.72
C ILE A 294 22.07 -37.05 -14.67
N LYS A 295 21.61 -36.54 -15.82
CA LYS A 295 20.80 -35.32 -15.93
C LYS A 295 19.33 -35.69 -16.06
N ILE A 296 18.49 -35.05 -15.26
CA ILE A 296 17.05 -35.22 -15.21
C ILE A 296 16.39 -33.92 -15.65
N VAL A 297 15.50 -33.99 -16.64
CA VAL A 297 14.75 -32.84 -17.16
C VAL A 297 13.26 -33.18 -17.17
N TRP A 298 12.42 -32.24 -16.75
CA TRP A 298 10.96 -32.35 -16.88
C TRP A 298 10.35 -31.01 -17.28
N THR A 299 9.06 -31.02 -17.64
CA THR A 299 8.30 -29.80 -17.89
C THR A 299 7.43 -29.46 -16.70
N ALA A 300 7.08 -28.19 -16.55
CA ALA A 300 6.11 -27.72 -15.56
C ALA A 300 4.82 -28.58 -15.56
N SER A 301 4.22 -28.74 -14.40
CA SER A 301 2.86 -29.26 -14.27
C SER A 301 1.89 -28.35 -15.03
N PRO A 302 0.81 -28.90 -15.63
CA PRO A 302 -0.26 -28.09 -16.21
C PRO A 302 -0.81 -27.04 -15.24
N ASP A 303 -0.83 -27.33 -13.94
CA ASP A 303 -1.33 -26.43 -12.90
C ASP A 303 -0.32 -25.39 -12.45
N GLU A 304 0.91 -25.40 -12.97
CA GLU A 304 1.85 -24.30 -12.70
C GLU A 304 1.52 -23.08 -13.56
N ASN A 305 1.21 -23.29 -14.84
CA ASN A 305 0.98 -22.21 -15.82
C ASN A 305 -0.48 -22.12 -16.29
N GLY A 306 -1.30 -23.11 -15.96
CA GLY A 306 -2.74 -23.19 -16.22
C GLY A 306 -3.50 -23.61 -14.96
N GLY A 307 -4.79 -23.88 -15.08
CA GLY A 307 -5.60 -24.35 -13.95
C GLY A 307 -5.60 -23.39 -12.75
N GLU A 308 -5.36 -23.94 -11.56
CA GLU A 308 -5.40 -23.25 -10.26
C GLU A 308 -4.11 -22.47 -9.92
N ARG A 309 -3.02 -22.68 -10.68
CA ARG A 309 -1.76 -21.91 -10.58
C ARG A 309 -1.14 -21.87 -9.19
N ASP A 310 -1.27 -22.96 -8.43
CA ASP A 310 -0.91 -23.04 -7.02
C ASP A 310 0.25 -24.00 -6.73
N VAL A 311 0.95 -24.46 -7.77
CA VAL A 311 2.16 -25.28 -7.64
C VAL A 311 3.29 -24.46 -7.03
N MET A 312 3.80 -24.88 -5.88
CA MET A 312 4.86 -24.20 -5.13
C MET A 312 6.24 -24.81 -5.37
N ARG A 313 6.33 -26.14 -5.54
CA ARG A 313 7.59 -26.85 -5.74
C ARG A 313 7.42 -28.24 -6.34
N TYR A 314 8.53 -28.83 -6.78
CA TYR A 314 8.64 -30.21 -7.24
C TYR A 314 9.52 -31.03 -6.31
N ALA A 315 9.08 -32.23 -5.95
CA ALA A 315 9.91 -33.23 -5.29
C ALA A 315 10.46 -34.21 -6.32
N LEU A 316 11.79 -34.31 -6.40
CA LEU A 316 12.50 -35.30 -7.21
C LEU A 316 12.98 -36.43 -6.29
N THR A 317 12.58 -37.65 -6.60
CA THR A 317 13.01 -38.86 -5.89
C THR A 317 13.64 -39.85 -6.86
N ARG A 318 14.45 -40.76 -6.33
CA ARG A 318 15.19 -41.77 -7.08
C ARG A 318 14.96 -43.16 -6.48
N ASN A 319 14.80 -44.15 -7.34
CA ASN A 319 14.79 -45.57 -6.99
C ASN A 319 15.96 -46.29 -7.70
N ALA A 320 16.64 -47.16 -6.97
CA ALA A 320 17.71 -47.98 -7.50
C ALA A 320 17.21 -49.41 -7.77
N SER A 321 17.63 -50.04 -8.87
CA SER A 321 17.14 -51.36 -9.28
C SER A 321 17.45 -52.49 -8.28
N PHE A 322 18.45 -52.32 -7.42
CA PHE A 322 18.78 -53.28 -6.36
C PHE A 322 17.93 -53.11 -5.09
N GLU A 323 17.17 -52.02 -4.97
CA GLU A 323 16.19 -51.75 -3.92
C GLU A 323 14.83 -51.34 -4.53
N PRO A 324 14.12 -52.24 -5.24
CA PRO A 324 12.86 -51.90 -5.87
C PRO A 324 11.84 -51.37 -4.85
N GLY A 325 11.23 -50.22 -5.15
CA GLY A 325 10.19 -49.61 -4.31
C GLY A 325 10.70 -48.66 -3.21
N VAL A 326 12.00 -48.60 -2.94
CA VAL A 326 12.59 -47.61 -2.02
C VAL A 326 12.95 -46.35 -2.79
N TRP A 327 12.24 -45.24 -2.51
CA TRP A 327 12.47 -43.95 -3.16
C TRP A 327 13.20 -43.00 -2.22
N THR A 328 14.38 -42.52 -2.63
CA THR A 328 15.19 -41.55 -1.89
C THR A 328 14.99 -40.15 -2.46
N ASN A 329 14.87 -39.13 -1.61
CA ASN A 329 14.81 -37.74 -2.08
C ASN A 329 16.16 -37.33 -2.70
N VAL A 330 16.11 -36.72 -3.88
CA VAL A 330 17.28 -36.17 -4.58
C VAL A 330 17.28 -34.65 -4.42
N ALA A 331 16.14 -34.02 -4.68
CA ALA A 331 16.01 -32.56 -4.63
C ALA A 331 14.56 -32.12 -4.36
N SER A 332 14.43 -30.88 -3.91
CA SER A 332 13.17 -30.14 -3.88
C SER A 332 13.39 -28.80 -4.59
N ILE A 333 12.63 -28.55 -5.66
CA ILE A 333 12.87 -27.46 -6.61
C ILE A 333 11.67 -26.51 -6.59
N PRO A 334 11.84 -25.21 -6.30
CA PRO A 334 10.74 -24.24 -6.38
C PRO A 334 10.12 -24.16 -7.79
N ALA A 335 8.82 -23.84 -7.87
CA ALA A 335 8.14 -23.58 -9.13
C ALA A 335 8.58 -22.24 -9.78
N GLY A 336 8.33 -22.06 -11.07
CA GLY A 336 8.72 -20.87 -11.85
C GLY A 336 10.16 -20.87 -12.38
N GLY A 337 10.87 -21.99 -12.30
CA GLY A 337 12.27 -22.13 -12.68
C GLY A 337 12.51 -22.98 -13.94
N VAL A 338 13.80 -23.19 -14.26
CA VAL A 338 14.22 -24.21 -15.23
C VAL A 338 14.32 -25.56 -14.51
N TYR A 339 13.70 -26.59 -15.08
CA TYR A 339 13.59 -27.92 -14.45
C TYR A 339 14.63 -28.90 -14.99
N ASP A 340 15.89 -28.63 -14.66
CA ASP A 340 17.01 -29.49 -15.00
C ASP A 340 17.95 -29.74 -13.81
N ILE A 341 18.06 -31.00 -13.39
CA ILE A 341 18.84 -31.39 -12.21
C ILE A 341 19.89 -32.42 -12.60
N THR A 342 21.09 -32.31 -12.02
CA THR A 342 22.16 -33.29 -12.17
C THR A 342 22.32 -34.08 -10.88
N ASP A 343 22.20 -35.40 -10.97
CA ASP A 343 22.45 -36.34 -9.88
C ASP A 343 23.80 -37.04 -10.12
N SER A 344 24.65 -37.08 -9.10
CA SER A 344 26.06 -37.48 -9.22
C SER A 344 26.48 -38.43 -8.10
N GLY A 345 27.60 -39.13 -8.29
CA GLY A 345 28.11 -40.11 -7.32
C GLY A 345 27.36 -41.46 -7.38
N LEU A 346 26.77 -41.78 -8.54
CA LEU A 346 25.97 -42.98 -8.74
C LEU A 346 26.83 -44.20 -9.05
N ALA A 347 26.40 -45.38 -8.62
CA ALA A 347 27.04 -46.63 -8.96
C ALA A 347 26.81 -46.96 -10.44
N THR A 348 27.89 -47.16 -11.21
CA THR A 348 27.82 -47.33 -12.68
C THR A 348 27.16 -48.64 -13.12
N ASN A 349 27.08 -49.64 -12.24
CA ASN A 349 26.46 -50.93 -12.49
C ASN A 349 24.99 -51.04 -12.04
N VAL A 350 24.38 -49.92 -11.64
CA VAL A 350 23.00 -49.87 -11.14
C VAL A 350 22.11 -49.12 -12.12
N THR A 351 20.90 -49.62 -12.35
CA THR A 351 19.88 -48.87 -13.09
C THR A 351 19.09 -48.01 -12.11
N TYR A 352 18.96 -46.71 -12.41
CA TYR A 352 18.20 -45.76 -11.61
C TYR A 352 16.95 -45.28 -12.36
N SER A 353 15.86 -45.12 -11.62
CA SER A 353 14.64 -44.47 -12.10
C SER A 353 14.36 -43.24 -11.24
N TYR A 354 13.86 -42.18 -11.85
CA TYR A 354 13.57 -40.91 -11.18
C TYR A 354 12.08 -40.63 -11.23
N ALA A 355 11.51 -40.12 -10.14
CA ALA A 355 10.11 -39.72 -10.10
C ALA A 355 10.00 -38.26 -9.67
N VAL A 356 9.09 -37.55 -10.33
CA VAL A 356 8.79 -36.15 -10.04
C VAL A 356 7.33 -36.02 -9.64
N ALA A 357 7.08 -35.27 -8.56
CA ALA A 357 5.74 -34.87 -8.15
C ALA A 357 5.71 -33.35 -7.91
N ALA A 358 4.74 -32.66 -8.52
CA ALA A 358 4.36 -31.30 -8.17
C ALA A 358 3.70 -31.27 -6.78
N GLN A 359 3.95 -30.21 -6.02
CA GLN A 359 3.33 -29.93 -4.73
C GLN A 359 2.69 -28.54 -4.76
N ASP A 360 1.46 -28.43 -4.28
CA ASP A 360 0.75 -27.16 -4.11
C ASP A 360 1.18 -26.41 -2.84
N CYS A 361 0.46 -25.36 -2.49
CA CYS A 361 0.62 -24.63 -1.23
C CYS A 361 0.07 -25.36 0.01
N THR A 362 -0.48 -26.58 -0.13
CA THR A 362 -0.72 -27.54 0.94
C THR A 362 0.40 -28.60 1.00
N PRO A 363 0.35 -29.55 1.95
CA PRO A 363 1.21 -30.73 1.93
C PRO A 363 0.91 -31.74 0.80
N ALA A 364 -0.06 -31.48 -0.08
CA ALA A 364 -0.50 -32.42 -1.11
C ALA A 364 0.44 -32.44 -2.32
N PHE A 365 0.81 -33.65 -2.73
CA PHE A 365 1.59 -33.90 -3.94
C PHE A 365 0.69 -34.47 -5.02
N SER A 366 0.89 -34.08 -6.28
CA SER A 366 0.43 -34.84 -7.46
C SER A 366 0.84 -36.33 -7.39
N PRO A 367 0.18 -37.24 -8.13
CA PRO A 367 0.71 -38.58 -8.31
C PRO A 367 2.12 -38.51 -8.94
N PRO A 368 3.14 -39.18 -8.37
CA PRO A 368 4.48 -39.13 -8.92
C PRO A 368 4.54 -39.80 -10.30
N VAL A 369 5.27 -39.20 -11.24
CA VAL A 369 5.51 -39.77 -12.57
C VAL A 369 6.98 -40.10 -12.73
N SER A 370 7.26 -41.32 -13.17
CA SER A 370 8.61 -41.87 -13.23
C SER A 370 9.21 -41.86 -14.64
N SER A 371 10.53 -41.68 -14.71
CA SER A 371 11.33 -41.91 -15.90
C SER A 371 11.45 -43.41 -16.21
N GLY A 372 11.91 -43.72 -17.42
CA GLY A 372 12.52 -45.02 -17.69
C GLY A 372 13.80 -45.22 -16.86
N GLY A 373 14.22 -46.48 -16.71
CA GLY A 373 15.47 -46.81 -16.04
C GLY A 373 16.68 -46.39 -16.86
N VAL A 374 17.68 -45.80 -16.21
CA VAL A 374 18.94 -45.35 -16.83
C VAL A 374 20.14 -45.86 -16.05
N MET A 375 21.12 -46.41 -16.76
CA MET A 375 22.41 -46.79 -16.19
C MET A 375 23.43 -45.66 -16.36
N PRO A 376 24.21 -45.31 -15.32
CA PRO A 376 25.22 -44.26 -15.40
C PRO A 376 26.60 -44.82 -15.80
N ASN A 377 26.70 -45.84 -16.67
CA ASN A 377 27.95 -46.48 -17.11
C ASN A 377 28.57 -45.81 -18.32
#